data_AF-A0A4Q7XN32-F1
#
_entry.id   AF-A0A4Q7XN32-F1
#
_cell.length_a   1.000
_cell.length_b   1.000
_cell.length_c   1.000
_cell.angle_alpha   90.00
_cell.angle_beta   90.00
_cell.angle_gamma   90.00
#
_symmetry.space_group_name_H-M   'P 1'
#
loop_
_entity.id
_entity.type
_entity.pdbx_description
1 polymer ?
#
loop_
_entity_poly.entity_id
_entity_poly.type
_entity_poly.pdbx_seq_one_letter_code
_entity_poly.pdbx_strand_id
1 'polypeptide(L)'
;SPVLHCHHPSQGHAGVHFQPSLEGQSSPAVDTGDLTTVGLGSLKDFSSPHLNSPPPWHSDTPPSVAIGIAIATEPLLARGTSTSRIRQGFLHLLNDSPVSELLRALTPERATEQWRSHNEVGRAHYAAVRSAEADLGIPSAWARMLLAEPDRRSSGLDPRCTYLLLHIDWTSPGAKTALPPIELRKWRAMMMHALATPAAVARYLVDHVGVELDDAPQPMIGFWLATSSKLTQLIDLDGLKQVEGSPPSQWYDAYAVADAAGETPNETATDWLTRLCDRALHLDSYEEAI
;
A
#
# COMPACT_ATOMS: atom_id res chain seq x y z
N SER A 1 -55.44 -43.40 -49.37
CA SER A 1 -54.28 -44.28 -49.12
C SER A 1 -53.56 -43.85 -47.83
N PRO A 2 -52.89 -44.76 -47.10
CA PRO A 2 -52.42 -44.60 -45.70
C PRO A 2 -50.90 -44.28 -45.66
N VAL A 3 -50.13 -44.27 -44.55
CA VAL A 3 -50.21 -44.96 -43.23
C VAL A 3 -49.67 -44.11 -42.06
N LEU A 4 -50.06 -44.52 -40.85
CA LEU A 4 -49.48 -44.31 -39.50
C LEU A 4 -47.94 -44.64 -39.41
N HIS A 5 -47.18 -44.40 -38.32
CA HIS A 5 -47.46 -44.55 -36.88
C HIS A 5 -46.55 -43.71 -35.93
N CYS A 6 -46.85 -43.83 -34.63
CA CYS A 6 -46.37 -43.07 -33.48
C CYS A 6 -44.99 -43.50 -32.93
N HIS A 7 -44.34 -42.67 -32.09
CA HIS A 7 -43.90 -43.05 -30.72
C HIS A 7 -43.33 -41.88 -29.88
N HIS A 8 -43.74 -41.82 -28.60
CA HIS A 8 -42.99 -41.26 -27.46
C HIS A 8 -42.36 -42.46 -26.69
N PRO A 9 -41.35 -42.33 -25.79
CA PRO A 9 -41.38 -41.41 -24.63
C PRO A 9 -40.00 -40.93 -24.06
N SER A 10 -40.08 -40.37 -22.84
CA SER A 10 -39.11 -40.38 -21.70
C SER A 10 -37.82 -39.55 -21.68
N GLN A 11 -37.85 -38.55 -20.79
CA GLN A 11 -36.84 -38.19 -19.76
C GLN A 11 -35.35 -38.09 -20.12
N GLY A 12 -34.82 -36.87 -20.02
CA GLY A 12 -33.40 -36.57 -19.81
C GLY A 12 -33.27 -35.25 -19.01
N HIS A 13 -32.37 -35.19 -18.03
CA HIS A 13 -32.30 -34.06 -17.10
C HIS A 13 -31.90 -32.74 -17.78
N ALA A 14 -32.74 -31.72 -17.65
CA ALA A 14 -32.30 -30.33 -17.77
C ALA A 14 -31.58 -29.93 -16.48
N GLY A 15 -30.26 -30.16 -16.44
CA GLY A 15 -29.41 -29.70 -15.35
C GLY A 15 -29.35 -28.17 -15.34
N VAL A 16 -30.12 -27.53 -14.45
CA VAL A 16 -29.99 -26.09 -14.18
C VAL A 16 -28.65 -25.86 -13.49
N HIS A 17 -27.65 -25.41 -14.24
CA HIS A 17 -26.41 -24.92 -13.68
C HIS A 17 -26.69 -23.61 -12.91
N PHE A 18 -26.95 -23.74 -11.61
CA PHE A 18 -26.86 -22.62 -10.70
C PHE A 18 -25.41 -22.14 -10.65
N GLN A 19 -25.12 -21.02 -11.31
CA GLN A 19 -24.06 -20.13 -10.85
C GLN A 19 -24.59 -19.42 -9.60
N PRO A 20 -23.97 -19.56 -8.42
CA PRO A 20 -24.31 -18.70 -7.29
C PRO A 20 -23.84 -17.28 -7.61
N SER A 21 -24.77 -16.33 -7.71
CA SER A 21 -24.44 -14.91 -7.79
C SER A 21 -23.64 -14.51 -6.55
N LEU A 22 -22.40 -14.06 -6.76
CA LEU A 22 -21.63 -13.35 -5.74
C LEU A 22 -22.08 -11.89 -5.66
N GLU A 23 -23.36 -11.69 -5.35
CA GLU A 23 -23.92 -10.40 -4.92
C GLU A 23 -24.12 -10.47 -3.40
N GLY A 24 -23.51 -9.54 -2.65
CA GLY A 24 -23.70 -9.45 -1.20
C GLY A 24 -22.46 -9.59 -0.32
N GLN A 25 -21.34 -8.94 -0.68
CA GLN A 25 -20.38 -8.45 0.32
C GLN A 25 -20.24 -6.93 0.20
N SER A 26 -21.34 -6.24 0.52
CA SER A 26 -21.32 -4.80 0.76
C SER A 26 -20.58 -4.54 2.07
N SER A 27 -19.42 -3.88 2.02
CA SER A 27 -18.67 -3.49 3.21
C SER A 27 -19.55 -2.69 4.19
N PRO A 28 -19.45 -2.89 5.51
CA PRO A 28 -19.96 -1.91 6.46
C PRO A 28 -19.17 -0.60 6.25
N ALA A 29 -19.88 0.48 5.95
CA ALA A 29 -19.27 1.77 5.68
C ALA A 29 -18.54 2.31 6.93
N VAL A 30 -17.21 2.28 6.89
CA VAL A 30 -16.41 3.34 7.50
C VAL A 30 -16.68 4.61 6.70
N ASP A 31 -16.62 5.79 7.32
CA ASP A 31 -16.79 7.06 6.62
C ASP A 31 -15.60 7.30 5.66
N THR A 32 -15.73 6.80 4.44
CA THR A 32 -14.71 6.84 3.38
C THR A 32 -14.82 8.09 2.52
N GLY A 33 -15.68 9.06 2.88
CA GLY A 33 -15.91 10.29 2.14
C GLY A 33 -14.60 11.05 1.84
N ASP A 34 -13.80 11.32 2.86
CA ASP A 34 -12.48 11.98 2.67
C ASP A 34 -11.46 11.06 1.97
N LEU A 35 -11.41 9.77 2.32
CA LEU A 35 -10.41 8.84 1.78
C LEU A 35 -10.56 8.58 0.28
N THR A 36 -11.79 8.60 -0.23
CA THR A 36 -12.06 8.59 -1.68
C THR A 36 -11.77 9.93 -2.35
N THR A 37 -11.79 11.04 -1.60
CA THR A 37 -11.53 12.39 -2.13
C THR A 37 -10.03 12.64 -2.36
N VAL A 38 -9.14 12.16 -1.46
CA VAL A 38 -7.68 12.33 -1.62
C VAL A 38 -7.00 11.20 -2.41
N GLY A 39 -7.72 10.14 -2.79
CA GLY A 39 -7.21 9.18 -3.79
C GLY A 39 -6.15 8.17 -3.33
N LEU A 40 -5.86 8.06 -2.03
CA LEU A 40 -4.86 7.09 -1.54
C LEU A 40 -5.18 5.64 -1.94
N GLY A 41 -6.46 5.29 -2.09
CA GLY A 41 -6.86 3.98 -2.63
C GLY A 41 -6.40 3.75 -4.08
N SER A 42 -6.43 4.78 -4.93
CA SER A 42 -5.93 4.76 -6.31
C SER A 42 -4.42 4.90 -6.40
N LEU A 43 -3.72 5.36 -5.35
CA LEU A 43 -2.26 5.37 -5.31
C LEU A 43 -1.69 3.93 -5.42
N LYS A 44 -2.46 2.92 -4.99
CA LYS A 44 -2.17 1.50 -5.17
C LYS A 44 -2.05 1.09 -6.65
N ASP A 45 -2.73 1.76 -7.58
CA ASP A 45 -2.62 1.46 -9.01
C ASP A 45 -1.29 1.96 -9.62
N PHE A 46 -0.57 2.81 -8.88
CA PHE A 46 0.79 3.25 -9.19
C PHE A 46 1.86 2.39 -8.51
N SER A 47 1.48 1.26 -7.87
CA SER A 47 2.35 0.43 -7.01
C SER A 47 3.35 -0.49 -7.73
N SER A 48 3.92 -0.04 -8.85
CA SER A 48 4.99 -0.80 -9.52
C SER A 48 6.14 0.08 -10.05
N PRO A 49 7.40 -0.43 -10.00
CA PRO A 49 8.53 0.14 -10.74
C PRO A 49 8.43 -0.07 -12.26
N HIS A 50 7.66 -1.05 -12.71
CA HIS A 50 7.38 -1.31 -14.13
C HIS A 50 6.01 -0.75 -14.51
N LEU A 51 5.93 0.03 -15.59
CA LEU A 51 4.67 0.13 -16.31
C LEU A 51 4.26 -1.30 -16.71
N ASN A 52 3.05 -1.71 -16.32
CA ASN A 52 2.46 -3.03 -16.57
C ASN A 52 2.91 -4.21 -15.66
N SER A 53 3.39 -4.01 -14.43
CA SER A 53 3.29 -5.11 -13.46
C SER A 53 1.82 -5.38 -13.12
N PRO A 54 1.46 -6.62 -12.74
CA PRO A 54 0.17 -6.90 -12.12
C PRO A 54 -0.03 -6.05 -10.86
N PRO A 55 -1.29 -5.76 -10.49
CA PRO A 55 -1.62 -5.21 -9.17
C PRO A 55 -1.05 -6.11 -8.05
N PRO A 56 -0.82 -5.58 -6.84
CA PRO A 56 -0.20 -6.32 -5.73
C PRO A 56 -1.01 -7.55 -5.25
N TRP A 57 -2.23 -7.72 -5.77
CA TRP A 57 -3.17 -8.81 -5.49
C TRP A 57 -3.05 -10.02 -6.43
N HIS A 58 -2.09 -10.02 -7.38
CA HIS A 58 -1.87 -11.13 -8.30
C HIS A 58 -1.09 -12.27 -7.63
N SER A 59 -1.36 -13.53 -8.03
CA SER A 59 -0.77 -14.75 -7.43
C SER A 59 0.76 -14.79 -7.43
N ASP A 60 1.38 -14.10 -8.39
CA ASP A 60 2.81 -14.20 -8.70
C ASP A 60 3.61 -13.04 -8.08
N THR A 61 2.92 -12.12 -7.40
CA THR A 61 3.52 -11.00 -6.69
C THR A 61 4.03 -11.48 -5.32
N PRO A 62 5.26 -11.11 -4.91
CA PRO A 62 5.72 -11.43 -3.57
C PRO A 62 4.81 -10.77 -2.51
N PRO A 63 4.72 -11.34 -1.29
CA PRO A 63 4.14 -10.63 -0.16
C PRO A 63 4.82 -9.27 -0.02
N SER A 64 4.07 -8.22 0.30
CA SER A 64 4.57 -6.85 0.26
C SER A 64 3.88 -5.93 1.27
N VAL A 65 4.58 -4.86 1.60
CA VAL A 65 4.12 -3.76 2.45
C VAL A 65 4.20 -2.48 1.64
N ALA A 66 3.15 -1.68 1.62
CA ALA A 66 3.16 -0.36 0.99
C ALA A 66 2.61 0.72 1.93
N ILE A 67 3.20 1.91 1.83
CA ILE A 67 2.86 3.09 2.62
C ILE A 67 2.64 4.24 1.62
N GLY A 68 1.45 4.82 1.64
CA GLY A 68 1.08 5.95 0.81
C GLY A 68 0.88 7.19 1.67
N ILE A 69 1.31 8.34 1.18
CA ILE A 69 1.18 9.62 1.85
C ILE A 69 0.65 10.62 0.82
N ALA A 70 -0.30 11.46 1.22
CA ALA A 70 -0.81 12.58 0.44
C ALA A 70 -0.73 13.85 1.29
N ILE A 71 -0.16 14.92 0.74
CA ILE A 71 -0.03 16.22 1.40
C ILE A 71 -0.47 17.27 0.38
N ALA A 72 -1.43 18.12 0.75
CA ALA A 72 -1.84 19.23 -0.11
C ALA A 72 -0.70 20.26 -0.21
N THR A 73 -0.39 20.70 -1.44
CA THR A 73 0.76 21.57 -1.71
C THR A 73 0.45 22.52 -2.85
N GLU A 74 1.04 23.71 -2.84
CA GLU A 74 1.06 24.55 -4.03
C GLU A 74 1.74 23.83 -5.23
N PRO A 75 1.29 24.12 -6.46
CA PRO A 75 1.88 23.54 -7.67
C PRO A 75 3.34 23.93 -7.85
N LEU A 76 4.17 23.00 -8.36
CA LEU A 76 5.59 23.28 -8.55
C LEU A 76 5.85 24.37 -9.61
N LEU A 77 6.19 25.57 -9.14
CA LEU A 77 6.50 26.73 -10.00
C LEU A 77 7.57 26.42 -11.06
N ALA A 78 7.30 26.79 -12.31
CA ALA A 78 8.14 26.47 -13.47
C ALA A 78 9.58 27.04 -13.40
N ARG A 79 9.83 28.07 -12.58
CA ARG A 79 11.14 28.69 -12.34
C ARG A 79 11.63 28.57 -10.88
N GLY A 80 11.10 27.59 -10.13
CA GLY A 80 11.55 27.25 -8.79
C GLY A 80 12.79 26.33 -8.79
N THR A 81 12.89 25.48 -7.77
CA THR A 81 14.01 24.54 -7.57
C THR A 81 14.30 23.67 -8.80
N SER A 82 15.58 23.42 -9.09
CA SER A 82 16.00 22.57 -10.21
C SER A 82 15.66 21.10 -9.99
N THR A 83 15.29 20.39 -11.05
CA THR A 83 14.96 18.95 -11.00
C THR A 83 16.06 18.12 -10.33
N SER A 84 17.33 18.46 -10.56
CA SER A 84 18.47 17.77 -9.94
C SER A 84 18.53 17.95 -8.42
N ARG A 85 18.18 19.13 -7.90
CA ARG A 85 18.14 19.39 -6.45
C ARG A 85 16.94 18.72 -5.79
N ILE A 86 15.78 18.71 -6.46
CA ILE A 86 14.59 17.97 -6.01
C ILE A 86 14.92 16.47 -5.93
N ARG A 87 15.48 15.89 -6.99
CA ARG A 87 15.97 14.49 -7.03
C ARG A 87 16.94 14.15 -5.90
N GLN A 88 17.95 15.00 -5.67
CA GLN A 88 18.92 14.80 -4.60
C GLN A 88 18.26 14.85 -3.22
N GLY A 89 17.35 15.81 -3.00
CA GLY A 89 16.55 15.88 -1.77
C GLY A 89 15.64 14.67 -1.57
N PHE A 90 15.04 14.12 -2.64
CA PHE A 90 14.21 12.92 -2.55
C PHE A 90 15.04 11.71 -2.13
N LEU A 91 16.20 11.49 -2.74
CA LEU A 91 17.11 10.42 -2.31
C LEU A 91 17.61 10.64 -0.87
N HIS A 92 17.80 11.88 -0.42
CA HIS A 92 18.13 12.19 0.97
C HIS A 92 16.98 11.83 1.92
N LEU A 93 15.74 12.26 1.63
CA LEU A 93 14.53 11.90 2.37
C LEU A 93 14.37 10.38 2.56
N LEU A 94 14.67 9.59 1.52
CA LEU A 94 14.58 8.12 1.59
C LEU A 94 15.67 7.45 2.45
N ASN A 95 16.77 8.16 2.75
CA ASN A 95 17.84 7.69 3.64
C ASN A 95 17.76 8.28 5.05
N ASP A 96 16.99 9.35 5.26
CA ASP A 96 16.84 10.03 6.54
C ASP A 96 15.73 9.42 7.43
N SER A 97 15.79 9.74 8.73
CA SER A 97 14.75 9.36 9.68
C SER A 97 13.48 10.19 9.44
N PRO A 98 12.28 9.56 9.45
CA PRO A 98 11.99 8.19 9.88
C PRO A 98 11.91 7.16 8.75
N VAL A 99 12.07 7.55 7.48
CA VAL A 99 11.94 6.62 6.33
C VAL A 99 12.95 5.48 6.41
N SER A 100 14.20 5.78 6.74
CA SER A 100 15.22 4.73 6.89
C SER A 100 15.03 3.86 8.13
N GLU A 101 14.36 4.36 9.18
CA GLU A 101 13.98 3.55 10.35
C GLU A 101 12.86 2.56 10.02
N LEU A 102 11.81 3.02 9.34
CA LEU A 102 10.74 2.17 8.81
C LEU A 102 11.31 1.07 7.90
N LEU A 103 12.17 1.45 6.95
CA LEU A 103 12.84 0.50 6.06
C LEU A 103 13.71 -0.50 6.83
N ARG A 104 14.49 -0.05 7.83
CA ARG A 104 15.31 -0.93 8.65
C ARG A 104 14.48 -1.90 9.49
N ALA A 105 13.31 -1.47 9.98
CA ALA A 105 12.39 -2.35 10.69
C ALA A 105 11.84 -3.44 9.76
N LEU A 106 11.38 -3.06 8.56
CA LEU A 106 10.82 -3.99 7.56
C LEU A 106 11.87 -4.87 6.87
N THR A 107 13.13 -4.41 6.77
CA THR A 107 14.17 -5.03 5.92
C THR A 107 15.56 -5.07 6.61
N PRO A 108 15.69 -5.65 7.83
CA PRO A 108 16.89 -5.52 8.65
C PRO A 108 18.16 -6.11 8.02
N GLU A 109 18.03 -7.18 7.22
CA GLU A 109 19.17 -7.85 6.55
C GLU A 109 19.71 -7.08 5.34
N ARG A 110 19.09 -5.94 4.97
CA ARG A 110 19.36 -5.21 3.71
C ARG A 110 20.27 -3.99 3.87
N ALA A 111 21.14 -3.99 4.89
CA ALA A 111 21.93 -2.83 5.28
C ALA A 111 22.90 -2.29 4.21
N THR A 112 23.28 -3.11 3.22
CA THR A 112 24.19 -2.72 2.11
C THR A 112 23.46 -2.08 0.92
N GLU A 113 22.13 -2.17 0.85
CA GLU A 113 21.36 -1.68 -0.30
C GLU A 113 21.11 -0.18 -0.26
N GLN A 114 21.27 0.46 -1.42
CA GLN A 114 21.23 1.92 -1.57
C GLN A 114 20.08 2.37 -2.47
N TRP A 115 19.47 3.50 -2.12
CA TRP A 115 18.47 4.18 -2.96
C TRP A 115 19.12 4.82 -4.19
N ARG A 116 18.52 4.60 -5.37
CA ARG A 116 18.97 5.17 -6.65
C ARG A 116 17.77 5.61 -7.48
N SER A 117 17.88 6.76 -8.15
CA SER A 117 16.88 7.23 -9.12
C SER A 117 16.60 6.20 -10.22
N HIS A 118 15.34 6.04 -10.60
CA HIS A 118 14.89 5.04 -11.57
C HIS A 118 13.63 5.54 -12.31
N ASN A 119 13.60 5.42 -13.64
CA ASN A 119 12.43 5.75 -14.50
C ASN A 119 11.74 7.10 -14.18
N GLU A 120 12.51 8.12 -13.82
CA GLU A 120 11.99 9.47 -13.56
C GLU A 120 11.55 10.17 -14.85
N VAL A 121 10.42 10.89 -14.82
CA VAL A 121 9.83 11.55 -16.00
C VAL A 121 9.44 12.98 -15.66
N GLY A 122 10.00 13.95 -16.41
CA GLY A 122 9.68 15.36 -16.23
C GLY A 122 10.21 15.94 -14.91
N ARG A 123 9.45 16.87 -14.32
CA ARG A 123 9.83 17.62 -13.11
C ARG A 123 8.86 17.40 -11.93
N ALA A 124 7.77 16.66 -12.14
CA ALA A 124 6.79 16.32 -11.10
C ALA A 124 6.82 14.84 -10.69
N HIS A 125 7.47 13.94 -11.45
CA HIS A 125 7.57 12.53 -11.10
C HIS A 125 9.00 12.16 -10.74
N TYR A 126 9.20 11.73 -9.50
CA TYR A 126 10.46 11.16 -9.03
C TYR A 126 10.21 9.72 -8.61
N ALA A 127 11.15 8.84 -8.90
CA ALA A 127 11.05 7.44 -8.56
C ALA A 127 12.45 6.90 -8.27
N ALA A 128 12.53 6.02 -7.29
CA ALA A 128 13.76 5.44 -6.80
C ALA A 128 13.56 3.95 -6.51
N VAL A 129 14.64 3.19 -6.62
CA VAL A 129 14.71 1.77 -6.24
C VAL A 129 15.83 1.55 -5.24
N ARG A 130 15.67 0.56 -4.38
CA ARG A 130 16.68 0.12 -3.42
C ARG A 130 17.18 -1.27 -3.81
N SER A 131 18.48 -1.39 -4.05
CA SER A 131 19.15 -2.63 -4.45
C SER A 131 20.61 -2.67 -4.00
N ALA A 132 21.22 -3.86 -4.02
CA ALA A 132 22.60 -4.08 -3.59
C ALA A 132 23.64 -3.55 -4.59
N GLU A 133 23.46 -3.78 -5.90
CA GLU A 133 24.41 -3.35 -6.95
C GLU A 133 23.69 -2.77 -8.20
N ALA A 134 24.49 -2.38 -9.21
CA ALA A 134 24.06 -1.59 -10.37
C ALA A 134 23.34 -2.35 -11.48
N ASP A 135 23.47 -3.68 -11.52
CA ASP A 135 22.71 -4.50 -12.47
C ASP A 135 21.24 -4.63 -12.03
N LEU A 136 20.38 -4.85 -13.03
CA LEU A 136 18.92 -4.81 -12.99
C LEU A 136 18.26 -5.99 -12.23
N GLY A 137 18.81 -6.35 -11.06
CA GLY A 137 18.19 -7.26 -10.12
C GLY A 137 16.86 -6.72 -9.60
N ILE A 138 16.02 -7.62 -9.07
CA ILE A 138 14.71 -7.26 -8.51
C ILE A 138 14.95 -6.31 -7.33
N PRO A 139 14.40 -5.08 -7.36
CA PRO A 139 14.61 -4.11 -6.29
C PRO A 139 13.87 -4.58 -5.04
N SER A 140 14.49 -4.38 -3.88
CA SER A 140 13.98 -4.87 -2.60
C SER A 140 12.86 -3.96 -2.05
N ALA A 141 12.96 -2.68 -2.39
CA ALA A 141 11.95 -1.66 -2.17
C ALA A 141 12.02 -0.66 -3.33
N TRP A 142 10.92 0.02 -3.59
CA TRP A 142 10.86 1.11 -4.55
C TRP A 142 9.97 2.23 -4.01
N ALA A 143 10.24 3.46 -4.44
CA ALA A 143 9.53 4.65 -3.99
C ALA A 143 9.17 5.52 -5.20
N ARG A 144 8.03 6.20 -5.14
CA ARG A 144 7.57 7.14 -6.19
C ARG A 144 6.92 8.35 -5.54
N MET A 145 7.36 9.52 -5.96
CA MET A 145 6.77 10.79 -5.59
C MET A 145 6.11 11.43 -6.82
N LEU A 146 4.89 11.92 -6.64
CA LEU A 146 4.14 12.68 -7.63
C LEU A 146 3.87 14.05 -7.01
N LEU A 147 4.50 15.11 -7.48
CA LEU A 147 4.22 16.47 -7.02
C LEU A 147 2.86 16.95 -7.55
N ALA A 148 2.24 17.90 -6.86
CA ALA A 148 0.98 18.51 -7.28
C ALA A 148 1.07 19.13 -8.69
N GLU A 149 0.08 18.81 -9.54
CA GLU A 149 -0.04 19.23 -10.94
C GLU A 149 -1.52 19.51 -11.26
N PRO A 150 -2.02 20.76 -11.09
CA PRO A 150 -3.45 21.11 -11.26
C PRO A 150 -4.07 20.69 -12.61
N ASP A 151 -3.29 20.78 -13.68
CA ASP A 151 -3.75 20.45 -15.04
C ASP A 151 -3.78 18.94 -15.31
N ARG A 152 -3.26 18.13 -14.40
CA ARG A 152 -3.12 16.68 -14.58
C ARG A 152 -4.39 15.94 -14.24
N ARG A 153 -5.03 15.40 -15.28
CA ARG A 153 -6.10 14.41 -15.15
C ARG A 153 -5.54 13.05 -14.76
N SER A 154 -5.34 12.85 -13.45
CA SER A 154 -5.08 11.53 -12.86
C SER A 154 -6.40 10.93 -12.39
N SER A 155 -6.67 9.67 -12.74
CA SER A 155 -7.86 8.97 -12.29
C SER A 155 -7.73 8.69 -10.79
N GLY A 156 -8.59 9.33 -9.99
CA GLY A 156 -8.72 9.08 -8.56
C GLY A 156 -7.78 9.87 -7.64
N LEU A 157 -6.73 10.53 -8.13
CA LEU A 157 -5.86 11.38 -7.30
C LEU A 157 -6.32 12.85 -7.34
N ASP A 158 -6.25 13.56 -6.21
CA ASP A 158 -6.45 15.01 -6.15
C ASP A 158 -5.22 15.71 -6.75
N PRO A 159 -5.35 16.50 -7.83
CA PRO A 159 -4.23 17.15 -8.50
C PRO A 159 -3.52 18.23 -7.65
N ARG A 160 -4.11 18.63 -6.51
CA ARG A 160 -3.53 19.57 -5.53
C ARG A 160 -2.62 18.88 -4.51
N CYS A 161 -2.63 17.55 -4.45
CA CYS A 161 -1.81 16.79 -3.52
C CYS A 161 -0.48 16.37 -4.15
N THR A 162 0.58 16.54 -3.38
CA THR A 162 1.81 15.78 -3.57
C THR A 162 1.66 14.42 -2.88
N TYR A 163 2.00 13.35 -3.61
CA TYR A 163 1.96 11.98 -3.13
C TYR A 163 3.36 11.40 -2.96
N LEU A 164 3.57 10.61 -1.91
CA LEU A 164 4.67 9.65 -1.81
C LEU A 164 4.08 8.25 -1.67
N LEU A 165 4.54 7.31 -2.48
CA LEU A 165 4.34 5.88 -2.31
C LEU A 165 5.68 5.22 -2.03
N LEU A 166 5.77 4.49 -0.93
CA LEU A 166 6.87 3.58 -0.60
C LEU A 166 6.33 2.15 -0.62
N HIS A 167 7.02 1.24 -1.29
CA HIS A 167 6.64 -0.17 -1.37
C HIS A 167 7.87 -1.04 -1.11
N ILE A 168 7.67 -2.10 -0.34
CA ILE A 168 8.69 -3.04 0.11
C ILE A 168 8.21 -4.45 -0.24
N ASP A 169 9.00 -5.17 -1.04
CA ASP A 169 8.79 -6.61 -1.24
C ASP A 169 9.31 -7.36 0.00
N TRP A 170 8.55 -8.32 0.51
CA TRP A 170 8.87 -9.11 1.71
C TRP A 170 9.71 -10.33 1.36
N THR A 171 10.89 -10.12 0.75
CA THR A 171 11.76 -11.17 0.18
C THR A 171 13.21 -11.12 0.67
N SER A 172 13.97 -12.20 0.55
CA SER A 172 15.41 -12.18 0.78
C SER A 172 16.12 -11.38 -0.32
N PRO A 173 17.19 -10.61 -0.02
CA PRO A 173 17.95 -9.86 -1.03
C PRO A 173 18.41 -10.73 -2.21
N GLY A 174 18.17 -10.24 -3.43
CA GLY A 174 18.56 -10.93 -4.67
C GLY A 174 17.77 -12.21 -5.00
N ALA A 175 16.77 -12.59 -4.20
CA ALA A 175 15.95 -13.78 -4.41
C ALA A 175 14.45 -13.48 -4.34
N LYS A 176 13.62 -14.32 -4.95
CA LYS A 176 12.15 -14.27 -4.81
C LYS A 176 11.62 -15.05 -3.58
N THR A 177 12.51 -15.52 -2.71
CA THR A 177 12.14 -16.22 -1.47
C THR A 177 11.52 -15.23 -0.49
N ALA A 178 10.35 -15.54 0.07
CA ALA A 178 9.73 -14.67 1.07
C ALA A 178 10.54 -14.65 2.40
N LEU A 179 10.58 -13.50 3.06
CA LEU A 179 11.06 -13.38 4.45
C LEU A 179 10.10 -14.11 5.39
N PRO A 180 10.57 -14.56 6.57
CA PRO A 180 9.67 -15.15 7.57
C PRO A 180 8.60 -14.14 8.02
N PRO A 181 7.41 -14.62 8.45
CA PRO A 181 6.42 -13.78 9.10
C PRO A 181 6.92 -13.30 10.47
N ILE A 182 6.34 -12.22 10.99
CA ILE A 182 6.74 -11.63 12.29
C ILE A 182 5.53 -11.33 13.19
N GLU A 183 5.74 -11.39 14.50
CA GLU A 183 4.73 -11.15 15.55
C GLU A 183 3.98 -9.81 15.38
N LEU A 184 2.69 -9.79 15.73
CA LEU A 184 1.83 -8.59 15.76
C LEU A 184 2.46 -7.38 16.49
N ARG A 185 3.17 -7.60 17.59
CA ARG A 185 3.86 -6.53 18.35
C ARG A 185 4.91 -5.80 17.53
N LYS A 186 5.58 -6.49 16.60
CA LYS A 186 6.56 -5.87 15.68
C LYS A 186 5.86 -5.06 14.59
N TRP A 187 4.68 -5.51 14.13
CA TRP A 187 3.82 -4.73 13.23
C TRP A 187 3.35 -3.41 13.85
N ARG A 188 2.98 -3.38 15.14
CA ARG A 188 2.64 -2.12 15.85
C ARG A 188 3.77 -1.09 15.77
N ALA A 189 5.01 -1.51 16.04
CA ALA A 189 6.18 -0.64 15.96
C ALA A 189 6.43 -0.14 14.52
N MET A 190 6.21 -0.99 13.50
CA MET A 190 6.31 -0.60 12.09
C MET A 190 5.24 0.43 11.69
N MET A 191 4.00 0.27 12.16
CA MET A 191 2.92 1.23 11.93
C MET A 191 3.25 2.59 12.58
N MET A 192 3.82 2.60 13.79
CA MET A 192 4.31 3.85 14.41
C MET A 192 5.42 4.53 13.60
N HIS A 193 6.39 3.79 13.06
CA HIS A 193 7.41 4.36 12.17
C HIS A 193 6.81 4.90 10.86
N ALA A 194 5.78 4.24 10.31
CA ALA A 194 5.05 4.73 9.14
C ALA A 194 4.34 6.05 9.45
N LEU A 195 3.61 6.14 10.57
CA LEU A 195 2.88 7.33 11.02
C LEU A 195 3.77 8.56 11.25
N ALA A 196 5.06 8.38 11.56
CA ALA A 196 6.02 9.49 11.64
C ALA A 196 6.45 10.06 10.26
N THR A 197 6.23 9.33 9.17
CA THR A 197 6.77 9.65 7.84
C THR A 197 6.19 10.91 7.19
N PRO A 198 4.87 11.21 7.26
CA PRO A 198 4.29 12.41 6.64
C PRO A 198 4.98 13.71 7.06
N ALA A 199 5.32 13.88 8.34
CA ALA A 199 6.05 15.05 8.84
C ALA A 199 7.47 15.20 8.26
N ALA A 200 8.11 14.12 7.79
CA ALA A 200 9.37 14.19 7.05
C ALA A 200 9.16 14.55 5.58
N VAL A 201 8.10 14.03 4.95
CA VAL A 201 7.72 14.43 3.58
C VAL A 201 7.37 15.92 3.54
N ALA A 202 6.57 16.41 4.50
CA ALA A 202 6.20 17.81 4.64
C ALA A 202 7.42 18.74 4.71
N ARG A 203 8.39 18.44 5.60
CA ARG A 203 9.66 19.19 5.70
C ARG A 203 10.46 19.17 4.40
N TYR A 204 10.58 18.00 3.77
CA TYR A 204 11.26 17.88 2.47
C TYR A 204 10.59 18.75 1.38
N LEU A 205 9.26 18.84 1.35
CA LEU A 205 8.52 19.64 0.38
C LEU A 205 8.83 21.15 0.56
N VAL A 206 8.89 21.63 1.79
CA VAL A 206 9.28 23.02 2.08
C VAL A 206 10.77 23.24 1.81
N ASP A 207 11.66 22.47 2.42
CA ASP A 207 13.12 22.74 2.48
C ASP A 207 13.86 22.40 1.18
N HIS A 208 13.44 21.35 0.47
CA HIS A 208 14.12 20.83 -0.71
C HIS A 208 13.37 21.05 -2.02
N VAL A 209 12.04 21.04 -2.02
CA VAL A 209 11.24 21.33 -3.22
C VAL A 209 10.96 22.83 -3.33
N GLY A 210 10.66 23.50 -2.22
CA GLY A 210 10.30 24.91 -2.17
C GLY A 210 8.85 25.15 -2.61
N VAL A 211 7.93 24.31 -2.15
CA VAL A 211 6.48 24.52 -2.27
C VAL A 211 5.89 24.84 -0.90
N GLU A 212 4.84 25.65 -0.88
CA GLU A 212 4.04 25.86 0.33
C GLU A 212 3.08 24.67 0.52
N LEU A 213 2.77 24.35 1.78
CA LEU A 213 1.78 23.34 2.14
C LEU A 213 0.40 24.01 2.21
N ASP A 214 -0.63 23.30 1.75
CA ASP A 214 -2.03 23.72 1.89
C ASP A 214 -2.67 22.93 3.06
N ASP A 215 -3.60 23.56 3.77
CA ASP A 215 -4.32 22.93 4.88
C ASP A 215 -5.42 21.96 4.40
N ALA A 216 -5.80 22.01 3.11
CA ALA A 216 -6.95 21.26 2.58
C ALA A 216 -6.70 20.56 1.21
N PRO A 217 -6.78 19.22 1.12
CA PRO A 217 -7.12 18.28 2.20
C PRO A 217 -6.00 18.12 3.22
N GLN A 218 -6.36 17.69 4.42
CA GLN A 218 -5.40 17.42 5.49
C GLN A 218 -4.38 16.35 5.04
N PRO A 219 -3.13 16.37 5.56
CA PRO A 219 -2.15 15.32 5.31
C PRO A 219 -2.70 13.93 5.65
N MET A 220 -2.67 13.01 4.70
CA MET A 220 -3.18 11.63 4.85
C MET A 220 -2.05 10.61 4.74
N ILE A 221 -2.20 9.50 5.45
CA ILE A 221 -1.37 8.30 5.32
C ILE A 221 -2.24 7.05 5.15
N GLY A 222 -1.79 6.15 4.28
CA GLY A 222 -2.32 4.81 4.08
C GLY A 222 -1.24 3.74 4.29
N PHE A 223 -1.63 2.60 4.82
CA PHE A 223 -0.77 1.45 5.09
C PHE A 223 -1.41 0.17 4.57
N TRP A 224 -0.63 -0.63 3.85
CA TRP A 224 -1.13 -1.74 3.04
C TRP A 224 -0.27 -2.98 3.20
N LEU A 225 -0.94 -4.11 3.40
CA LEU A 225 -0.34 -5.44 3.39
C LEU A 225 -0.98 -6.24 2.25
N ALA A 226 -0.15 -6.88 1.42
CA ALA A 226 -0.61 -7.71 0.31
C ALA A 226 0.16 -9.03 0.28
N THR A 227 -0.53 -10.13 -0.02
CA THR A 227 0.03 -11.48 -0.09
C THR A 227 -0.62 -12.27 -1.22
N SER A 228 0.07 -13.30 -1.72
CA SER A 228 -0.47 -14.18 -2.76
C SER A 228 -1.47 -15.21 -2.26
N SER A 229 -1.63 -15.38 -0.94
CA SER A 229 -2.60 -16.34 -0.37
C SER A 229 -3.21 -15.93 0.97
N LYS A 230 -2.40 -15.57 1.98
CA LYS A 230 -2.86 -15.23 3.33
C LYS A 230 -1.89 -14.27 4.00
N LEU A 231 -2.40 -13.31 4.77
CA LEU A 231 -1.62 -12.40 5.60
C LEU A 231 -0.68 -13.10 6.60
N THR A 232 -0.90 -14.37 6.93
CA THR A 232 0.04 -15.20 7.70
C THR A 232 1.38 -15.48 6.99
N GLN A 233 1.54 -15.05 5.73
CA GLN A 233 2.84 -14.98 5.06
C GLN A 233 3.69 -13.78 5.53
N LEU A 234 3.06 -12.77 6.15
CA LEU A 234 3.68 -11.56 6.71
C LEU A 234 3.62 -11.56 8.25
N ILE A 235 2.55 -12.13 8.81
CA ILE A 235 2.19 -12.01 10.22
C ILE A 235 2.28 -13.36 10.92
N ASP A 236 3.12 -13.43 11.94
CA ASP A 236 3.11 -14.55 12.88
C ASP A 236 2.04 -14.27 13.94
N LEU A 237 1.20 -15.27 14.17
CA LEU A 237 0.08 -15.20 15.10
C LEU A 237 0.49 -15.61 16.52
N ASP A 238 1.70 -16.12 16.73
CA ASP A 238 2.24 -16.48 18.06
C ASP A 238 1.29 -17.34 18.91
N GLY A 239 0.62 -18.30 18.25
CA GLY A 239 -0.36 -19.20 18.88
C GLY A 239 -1.75 -18.61 19.15
N LEU A 240 -2.02 -17.36 18.78
CA LEU A 240 -3.37 -16.78 18.82
C LEU A 240 -4.36 -17.60 17.99
N LYS A 241 -5.58 -17.73 18.49
CA LYS A 241 -6.63 -18.52 17.86
C LYS A 241 -7.32 -17.71 16.77
N GLN A 242 -7.57 -18.36 15.64
CA GLN A 242 -8.50 -17.87 14.63
C GLN A 242 -9.92 -18.31 15.00
N VAL A 243 -10.90 -17.47 14.69
CA VAL A 243 -12.32 -17.80 14.76
C VAL A 243 -12.64 -18.91 13.75
N GLU A 244 -13.36 -19.95 14.21
CA GLU A 244 -13.65 -21.12 13.38
C GLU A 244 -14.51 -20.74 12.15
N GLY A 245 -14.08 -21.19 10.96
CA GLY A 245 -14.73 -20.88 9.70
C GLY A 245 -14.32 -19.56 9.04
N SER A 246 -13.49 -18.74 9.71
CA SER A 246 -13.05 -17.43 9.21
C SER A 246 -11.56 -17.44 8.81
N PRO A 247 -11.23 -17.78 7.54
CA PRO A 247 -9.83 -17.84 7.09
C PRO A 247 -9.21 -16.44 6.99
N PRO A 248 -7.91 -16.27 7.29
CA PRO A 248 -7.23 -14.99 7.08
C PRO A 248 -7.33 -14.51 5.63
N SER A 249 -7.58 -13.21 5.48
CA SER A 249 -7.57 -12.48 4.21
C SER A 249 -6.16 -12.48 3.60
N GLN A 250 -6.11 -12.28 2.28
CA GLN A 250 -4.84 -12.12 1.54
C GLN A 250 -4.29 -10.68 1.57
N TRP A 251 -5.09 -9.70 2.00
CA TRP A 251 -4.75 -8.29 2.03
C TRP A 251 -5.33 -7.57 3.26
N TYR A 252 -4.74 -6.43 3.61
CA TYR A 252 -5.25 -5.50 4.62
C TYR A 252 -4.97 -4.06 4.18
N ASP A 253 -5.89 -3.13 4.50
CA ASP A 253 -5.63 -1.71 4.41
C ASP A 253 -6.09 -0.89 5.63
N ALA A 254 -5.30 0.13 5.93
CA ALA A 254 -5.55 1.12 6.96
C ALA A 254 -5.21 2.52 6.42
N TYR A 255 -5.86 3.53 6.99
CA TYR A 255 -5.63 4.93 6.67
C TYR A 255 -5.86 5.79 7.91
N ALA A 256 -5.26 6.98 7.93
CA ALA A 256 -5.47 8.02 8.94
C ALA A 256 -5.14 9.41 8.36
N VAL A 257 -5.65 10.46 9.01
CA VAL A 257 -5.07 11.80 8.93
C VAL A 257 -3.76 11.76 9.72
N ALA A 258 -2.65 12.24 9.14
CA ALA A 258 -1.32 12.06 9.72
C ALA A 258 -1.11 12.81 11.04
N ASP A 259 -1.68 14.01 11.15
CA ASP A 259 -1.64 14.87 12.34
C ASP A 259 -3.07 15.12 12.87
N ALA A 260 -3.84 14.04 13.03
CA ALA A 260 -5.22 14.10 13.53
C ALA A 260 -5.28 14.74 14.93
N ALA A 261 -6.01 15.85 15.05
CA ALA A 261 -6.06 16.62 16.29
C ALA A 261 -6.70 15.82 17.44
N GLY A 262 -5.87 15.32 18.36
CA GLY A 262 -6.29 14.56 19.53
C GLY A 262 -6.03 13.05 19.48
N GLU A 263 -5.51 12.53 18.36
CA GLU A 263 -5.00 11.15 18.28
C GLU A 263 -3.47 11.13 18.37
N THR A 264 -2.92 10.18 19.13
CA THR A 264 -1.48 9.90 19.11
C THR A 264 -1.14 8.82 18.07
N PRO A 265 0.06 8.83 17.47
CA PRO A 265 0.51 7.75 16.58
C PRO A 265 0.46 6.35 17.21
N ASN A 266 0.50 6.26 18.55
CA ASN A 266 0.34 5.01 19.28
C ASN A 266 -1.12 4.52 19.27
N GLU A 267 -2.09 5.41 19.46
CA GLU A 267 -3.52 5.07 19.40
C GLU A 267 -3.92 4.69 17.98
N THR A 268 -3.50 5.45 16.96
CA THR A 268 -3.74 5.13 15.55
C THR A 268 -3.11 3.79 15.15
N ALA A 269 -1.87 3.49 15.59
CA ALA A 269 -1.24 2.20 15.34
C ALA A 269 -1.94 1.04 16.08
N THR A 270 -2.45 1.26 17.29
CA THR A 270 -3.27 0.27 18.01
C THR A 270 -4.60 0.03 17.29
N ASP A 271 -5.34 1.06 16.86
CA ASP A 271 -6.57 0.89 16.08
C ASP A 271 -6.33 0.14 14.76
N TRP A 272 -5.25 0.47 14.02
CA TRP A 272 -4.86 -0.27 12.82
C TRP A 272 -4.58 -1.76 13.13
N LEU A 273 -3.91 -2.05 14.25
CA LEU A 273 -3.62 -3.43 14.64
C LEU A 273 -4.88 -4.20 15.11
N THR A 274 -5.77 -3.56 15.85
CA THR A 274 -7.10 -4.08 16.23
C THR A 274 -7.92 -4.41 14.98
N ARG A 275 -8.04 -3.46 14.03
CA ARG A 275 -8.76 -3.67 12.77
C ARG A 275 -8.15 -4.79 11.91
N LEU A 276 -6.83 -4.95 11.92
CA LEU A 276 -6.12 -6.06 11.27
C LEU A 276 -6.49 -7.42 11.90
N CYS A 277 -6.52 -7.48 13.24
CA CYS A 277 -6.91 -8.68 13.98
C CYS A 277 -8.38 -9.06 13.75
N ASP A 278 -9.31 -8.11 13.88
CA ASP A 278 -10.76 -8.33 13.69
C ASP A 278 -11.11 -8.72 12.24
N ARG A 279 -10.69 -7.89 11.28
CA ARG A 279 -11.29 -7.86 9.93
C ARG A 279 -10.51 -8.67 8.90
N ALA A 280 -9.22 -8.89 9.12
CA ALA A 280 -8.36 -9.52 8.11
C ALA A 280 -7.68 -10.81 8.61
N LEU A 281 -7.46 -10.96 9.91
CA LEU A 281 -6.92 -12.19 10.52
C LEU A 281 -7.98 -13.04 11.23
N HIS A 282 -9.08 -12.41 11.65
CA HIS A 282 -10.19 -13.02 12.40
C HIS A 282 -9.70 -13.75 13.66
N LEU A 283 -8.98 -13.02 14.52
CA LEU A 283 -8.44 -13.56 15.76
C LEU A 283 -9.43 -13.44 16.93
N ASP A 284 -9.33 -14.37 17.87
CA ASP A 284 -10.03 -14.37 19.15
C ASP A 284 -9.04 -14.06 20.28
N SER A 285 -9.45 -13.23 21.24
CA SER A 285 -8.72 -12.92 22.48
C SER A 285 -7.30 -12.37 22.24
N TYR A 286 -7.13 -11.50 21.24
CA TYR A 286 -5.84 -10.92 20.83
C TYR A 286 -5.46 -9.66 21.62
N GLU A 287 -6.36 -9.12 22.45
CA GLU A 287 -6.21 -7.83 23.12
C GLU A 287 -5.04 -7.78 24.12
N GLU A 288 -4.66 -8.92 24.71
CA GLU A 288 -3.47 -9.04 25.58
C GLU A 288 -2.15 -9.10 24.78
N ALA A 289 -2.22 -9.36 23.47
CA ALA A 289 -1.07 -9.52 22.60
C ALA A 289 -0.61 -8.22 21.93
N ILE A 290 -1.45 -7.19 21.82
CA ILE A 290 -1.22 -6.04 20.93
C ILE A 290 -0.77 -4.73 21.59
#